data_AF-B0MAQ2-F1
#
_entry.id   AF-B0MAQ2-F1
#
_cell.length_a   1.000
_cell.length_b   1.000
_cell.length_c   1.000
_cell.angle_alpha   90.00
_cell.angle_beta   90.00
_cell.angle_gamma   90.00
#
_symmetry.space_group_name_H-M   'P 1'
#
loop_
_entity.id
_entity.type
_entity.pdbx_description
1 polymer ?
#
loop_
_entity_poly.entity_id
_entity_poly.type
_entity_poly.pdbx_seq_one_letter_code
_entity_poly.pdbx_strand_id
1 'polypeptide(L)'
;MERTVKTKVKGFRTTDGAVVNLVRVLENQTTKEFYPILMLDSFDSVNPDDYTAGFPMHPHRGIETISYVSRGKMVHKIVWVMKTEFQTERVCQANYVNFNFIGSVR
;
A
#
# COMPACT_ATOMS: atom_id res chain seq x y z
N MET A 1 -16.38 -27.05 -1.96
CA MET A 1 -15.18 -27.24 -1.12
C MET A 1 -15.05 -26.03 -0.22
N GLU A 2 -15.09 -26.22 1.09
CA GLU A 2 -14.87 -25.12 2.05
C GLU A 2 -13.37 -24.87 2.22
N ARG A 3 -12.99 -23.59 2.28
CA ARG A 3 -11.62 -23.16 2.56
C ARG A 3 -11.47 -22.97 4.06
N THR A 4 -10.40 -23.51 4.65
CA THR A 4 -10.04 -23.25 6.06
C THR A 4 -8.87 -22.26 6.14
N VAL A 5 -8.85 -21.47 7.22
CA VAL A 5 -7.73 -20.55 7.49
C VAL A 5 -6.53 -21.37 7.97
N LYS A 6 -5.41 -21.31 7.24
CA LYS A 6 -4.16 -21.96 7.62
C LYS A 6 -3.30 -21.10 8.54
N THR A 7 -3.16 -19.82 8.18
CA THR A 7 -2.23 -18.90 8.83
C THR A 7 -2.92 -17.55 9.05
N LYS A 8 -2.64 -16.92 10.20
CA LYS A 8 -3.08 -15.57 10.54
C LYS A 8 -1.86 -14.72 10.86
N VAL A 9 -1.81 -13.51 10.32
CA VAL A 9 -0.78 -12.52 10.62
C VAL A 9 -1.45 -11.28 11.19
N LYS A 10 -0.84 -10.70 12.23
CA LYS A 10 -1.28 -9.44 12.81
C LYS A 10 -0.31 -8.35 12.37
N GLY A 11 -0.84 -7.27 11.81
CA GLY A 11 -0.02 -6.12 11.44
C GLY A 11 0.49 -5.36 12.66
N PHE A 12 1.52 -4.54 12.42
CA PHE A 12 2.14 -3.68 13.42
C PHE A 12 2.25 -2.25 12.89
N ARG A 13 2.25 -1.28 13.80
CA ARG A 13 2.39 0.15 13.46
C ARG A 13 3.85 0.45 13.14
N THR A 14 4.07 1.21 12.07
CA THR A 14 5.40 1.69 11.67
C THR A 14 5.28 2.96 10.83
N THR A 15 6.41 3.50 10.39
CA THR A 15 6.51 4.65 9.49
C THR A 15 7.27 4.30 8.22
N ASP A 16 6.92 4.93 7.10
CA ASP A 16 7.63 4.80 5.82
C ASP A 16 7.59 6.12 5.02
N GLY A 17 8.31 6.21 3.91
CA GLY A 17 8.37 7.41 3.08
C GLY A 17 8.92 8.60 3.86
N ALA A 18 8.25 9.74 3.75
CA ALA A 18 8.58 10.94 4.52
C ALA A 18 7.89 10.95 5.89
N VAL A 19 8.03 9.85 6.66
CA VAL A 19 7.44 9.66 8.01
C VAL A 19 5.91 9.53 7.98
N VAL A 20 5.39 8.78 7.01
CA VAL A 20 3.96 8.42 6.94
C VAL A 20 3.69 7.27 7.90
N ASN A 21 2.74 7.43 8.83
CA ASN A 21 2.29 6.36 9.71
C ASN A 21 1.43 5.34 8.96
N LEU A 22 1.68 4.05 9.18
CA LEU A 22 0.93 2.96 8.57
C LEU A 22 0.89 1.71 9.46
N VAL A 23 0.02 0.76 9.11
CA VAL A 23 0.05 -0.60 9.64
C VAL A 23 0.59 -1.54 8.57
N ARG A 24 1.76 -2.14 8.84
CA ARG A 24 2.36 -3.15 7.97
C ARG A 24 1.87 -4.53 8.39
N VAL A 25 1.24 -5.25 7.46
CA VAL A 25 0.64 -6.58 7.70
C VAL A 25 1.48 -7.70 7.10
N LEU A 26 1.91 -7.54 5.85
CA LEU A 26 2.82 -8.48 5.18
C LEU A 26 4.10 -7.75 4.82
N GLU A 27 5.22 -8.46 4.98
CA GLU A 27 6.56 -8.00 4.65
C GLU A 27 7.46 -9.19 4.28
N ASN A 28 8.75 -8.94 4.09
CA ASN A 28 9.72 -9.94 3.61
C ASN A 28 9.67 -11.30 4.34
N GLN A 29 9.51 -11.29 5.67
CA GLN A 29 9.43 -12.53 6.46
C GLN A 29 8.14 -13.34 6.25
N THR A 30 7.09 -12.72 5.71
CA THR A 30 5.81 -13.37 5.42
C THR A 30 5.72 -13.90 3.98
N THR A 31 6.61 -13.45 3.09
CA THR A 31 6.57 -13.76 1.64
C THR A 31 6.51 -15.25 1.32
N LYS A 32 7.16 -16.11 2.11
CA LYS A 32 7.15 -17.56 1.88
C LYS A 32 5.75 -18.17 1.97
N GLU A 33 4.94 -17.69 2.91
CA GLU A 33 3.59 -18.18 3.17
C GLU A 33 2.57 -17.50 2.24
N PHE A 34 2.80 -16.23 1.90
CA PHE A 34 1.86 -15.38 1.17
C PHE A 34 2.25 -15.12 -0.29
N TYR A 35 3.22 -15.84 -0.83
CA TYR A 35 3.61 -15.76 -2.24
C TYR A 35 2.37 -15.87 -3.15
N PRO A 36 2.19 -14.96 -4.14
CA PRO A 36 3.14 -13.97 -4.65
C PRO A 36 3.08 -12.58 -4.01
N ILE A 37 2.39 -12.39 -2.88
CA ILE A 37 2.29 -11.11 -2.17
C ILE A 37 3.56 -10.88 -1.34
N LEU A 38 4.25 -9.78 -1.62
CA LEU A 38 5.49 -9.36 -0.97
C LEU A 38 5.27 -8.43 0.21
N MET A 39 4.26 -7.56 0.10
CA MET A 39 4.01 -6.51 1.07
C MET A 39 2.53 -6.15 1.11
N LEU A 40 2.05 -5.82 2.31
CA LEU A 40 0.70 -5.36 2.55
C LEU A 40 0.71 -4.26 3.60
N ASP A 41 0.49 -3.03 3.17
CA ASP A 41 0.40 -1.87 4.05
C ASP A 41 -1.02 -1.31 4.05
N SER A 42 -1.51 -0.93 5.24
CA SER A 42 -2.78 -0.25 5.45
C SER A 42 -2.56 1.14 6.02
N PHE A 43 -3.23 2.11 5.41
CA PHE A 43 -3.22 3.51 5.84
C PHE A 43 -4.64 3.88 6.26
N ASP A 44 -4.83 4.31 7.50
CA ASP A 44 -6.15 4.61 8.07
C ASP A 44 -6.16 5.83 9.01
N SER A 45 -5.04 6.56 9.13
CA SER A 45 -4.97 7.73 10.00
C SER A 45 -5.87 8.87 9.51
N VAL A 46 -6.52 9.51 10.46
CA VAL A 46 -7.34 10.72 10.26
C VAL A 46 -6.59 12.00 10.63
N ASN A 47 -5.38 11.88 11.20
CA ASN A 47 -4.54 13.02 11.54
C ASN A 47 -3.68 13.41 10.31
N PRO A 48 -3.82 14.61 9.74
CA PRO A 48 -3.04 15.03 8.58
C PRO A 48 -1.53 14.95 8.78
N ASP A 49 -1.05 15.22 9.99
CA ASP A 49 0.39 15.19 10.30
C ASP A 49 1.00 13.80 10.09
N ASP A 50 0.18 12.76 10.15
CA ASP A 50 0.60 11.37 10.00
C ASP A 50 0.83 10.94 8.54
N TYR A 51 0.39 11.71 7.55
CA TYR A 51 0.45 11.29 6.14
C TYR A 51 0.76 12.40 5.13
N THR A 52 0.70 13.67 5.52
CA THR A 52 0.79 14.81 4.58
C THR A 52 2.11 14.84 3.80
N ALA A 53 3.21 14.43 4.43
CA ALA A 53 4.51 14.40 3.79
C ALA A 53 4.61 13.33 2.68
N GLY A 54 3.77 12.27 2.76
CA GLY A 54 3.59 11.28 1.72
C GLY A 54 4.84 10.46 1.39
N PHE A 55 4.85 9.95 0.16
CA PHE A 55 5.97 9.20 -0.38
C PHE A 55 6.63 10.04 -1.49
N PRO A 56 7.86 10.55 -1.28
CA PRO A 56 8.63 11.21 -2.33
C PRO A 56 8.86 10.27 -3.53
N MET A 57 9.32 10.82 -4.66
CA MET A 57 9.67 10.01 -5.83
C MET A 57 10.66 8.90 -5.45
N HIS A 58 10.29 7.64 -5.71
CA HIS A 58 11.10 6.46 -5.42
C HIS A 58 10.94 5.40 -6.51
N PRO A 59 11.98 4.60 -6.79
CA PRO A 59 11.94 3.59 -7.84
C PRO A 59 11.29 2.28 -7.36
N HIS A 60 10.66 1.55 -8.29
CA HIS A 60 10.25 0.15 -8.15
C HIS A 60 10.75 -0.67 -9.34
N ARG A 61 11.20 -1.91 -9.12
CA ARG A 61 11.68 -2.81 -10.17
C ARG A 61 11.28 -4.25 -9.87
N GLY A 62 10.77 -4.95 -10.89
CA GLY A 62 10.45 -6.38 -10.80
C GLY A 62 9.25 -6.69 -9.90
N ILE A 63 8.45 -5.68 -9.58
CA ILE A 63 7.25 -5.81 -8.76
C ILE A 63 6.10 -4.98 -9.34
N GLU A 64 4.89 -5.38 -8.97
CA GLU A 64 3.66 -4.63 -9.23
C GLU A 64 3.11 -4.09 -7.93
N THR A 65 2.76 -2.80 -7.90
CA THR A 65 2.10 -2.16 -6.75
C THR A 65 0.64 -1.91 -7.08
N ILE A 66 -0.27 -2.46 -6.28
CA ILE A 66 -1.71 -2.18 -6.35
C ILE A 66 -2.09 -1.33 -5.15
N SER A 67 -2.63 -0.13 -5.40
CA SER A 67 -3.20 0.74 -4.37
C SER A 67 -4.72 0.75 -4.49
N TYR A 68 -5.42 0.31 -3.45
CA TYR A 68 -6.89 0.36 -3.40
C TYR A 68 -7.36 1.46 -2.46
N VAL A 69 -8.01 2.53 -2.94
CA VAL A 69 -8.53 3.61 -2.09
C VAL A 69 -10.00 3.39 -1.76
N SER A 70 -10.30 3.07 -0.51
CA SER A 70 -11.67 2.89 -0.02
C SER A 70 -12.38 4.23 0.29
N ARG A 71 -11.64 5.23 0.78
CA ARG A 71 -12.18 6.56 1.11
C ARG A 71 -11.10 7.64 1.02
N GLY A 72 -11.48 8.77 0.43
CA GLY A 72 -10.75 10.02 0.16
C GLY A 72 -9.87 9.98 -1.11
N LYS A 73 -8.66 10.55 -1.09
CA LYS A 73 -7.89 10.85 -2.31
C LYS A 73 -6.39 10.57 -2.18
N MET A 74 -5.79 10.09 -3.27
CA MET A 74 -4.34 9.98 -3.43
C MET A 74 -3.90 10.54 -4.78
N VAL A 75 -2.75 11.21 -4.79
CA VAL A 75 -2.10 11.68 -6.02
C VAL A 75 -0.86 10.85 -6.24
N HIS A 76 -0.78 10.18 -7.39
CA HIS A 76 0.39 9.40 -7.78
C HIS A 76 0.99 9.96 -9.07
N LYS A 77 2.32 10.08 -9.12
CA LYS A 77 3.08 10.51 -10.30
C LYS A 77 4.21 9.52 -10.54
N ILE A 78 4.33 9.04 -11.77
CA ILE A 78 5.44 8.18 -12.20
C ILE A 78 6.35 8.94 -13.19
N VAL A 79 7.63 8.55 -13.26
CA VAL A 79 8.66 9.20 -14.10
C VAL A 79 8.24 9.28 -15.58
N TRP A 80 7.54 8.27 -16.08
CA TRP A 80 7.02 8.23 -17.45
C TRP A 80 5.56 8.69 -17.51
N VAL A 81 5.32 9.97 -17.17
CA VAL A 81 4.11 10.79 -17.43
C VAL A 81 2.78 10.01 -17.47
N MET A 82 2.48 9.24 -16.43
CA MET A 82 1.11 8.85 -16.09
C MET A 82 0.80 9.49 -14.75
N LYS A 83 0.01 10.57 -14.76
CA LYS A 83 -0.55 11.17 -13.55
C LYS A 83 -1.85 10.44 -13.27
N THR A 84 -1.82 9.45 -12.38
CA THR A 84 -3.01 8.74 -11.93
C THR A 84 -3.55 9.46 -10.71
N GLU A 85 -4.76 10.01 -10.84
CA GLU A 85 -5.48 10.65 -9.75
C GLU A 85 -6.69 9.79 -9.40
N PHE A 86 -6.67 9.18 -8.22
CA PHE A 86 -7.79 8.38 -7.72
C PHE A 86 -8.69 9.31 -6.90
N GLN A 87 -9.92 9.52 -7.38
CA GLN A 87 -10.91 10.37 -6.71
C GLN A 87 -12.01 9.50 -6.10
N THR A 88 -12.18 9.59 -4.79
CA THR A 88 -13.47 9.28 -4.14
C THR A 88 -13.95 10.58 -3.49
N GLU A 89 -15.27 10.82 -3.46
CA GLU A 89 -15.81 12.13 -3.10
C GLU A 89 -15.49 12.49 -1.63
N ARG A 90 -14.93 13.70 -1.48
CA ARG A 90 -14.33 14.36 -0.30
C ARG A 90 -12.83 14.11 -0.08
N VAL A 91 -12.10 15.23 -0.09
CA VAL A 91 -10.66 15.34 0.18
C VAL A 91 -10.39 15.00 1.65
N CYS A 92 -9.25 14.34 1.91
CA CYS A 92 -8.81 13.71 3.17
C CYS A 92 -9.28 12.25 3.33
N GLN A 93 -8.35 11.41 3.80
CA GLN A 93 -8.40 9.95 3.88
C GLN A 93 -7.89 9.29 2.59
N ALA A 94 -6.97 8.35 2.69
CA ALA A 94 -6.92 7.26 1.74
C ALA A 94 -6.92 6.06 2.68
N ASN A 95 -8.09 5.48 2.92
CA ASN A 95 -8.13 4.14 3.47
C ASN A 95 -7.63 3.24 2.35
N TYR A 96 -6.31 3.15 2.20
CA TYR A 96 -5.74 2.40 1.10
C TYR A 96 -4.85 1.28 1.55
N VAL A 97 -4.86 0.28 0.69
CA VAL A 97 -4.11 -0.94 0.88
C VAL A 97 -3.15 -1.02 -0.29
N ASN A 98 -1.85 -1.02 0.02
CA ASN A 98 -0.80 -1.23 -0.94
C ASN A 98 -0.41 -2.70 -0.93
N PHE A 99 -0.48 -3.33 -2.09
CA PHE A 99 0.02 -4.67 -2.32
C PHE A 99 1.21 -4.60 -3.27
N ASN A 100 2.33 -5.19 -2.88
CA ASN A 100 3.42 -5.46 -3.82
C ASN A 100 3.42 -6.93 -4.20
N PHE A 101 3.53 -7.23 -5.49
CA PHE A 101 3.60 -8.60 -6.01
C PHE A 101 4.82 -8.76 -6.91
N ILE A 102 5.30 -9.99 -7.08
CA ILE A 102 6.24 -10.31 -8.15
C ILE A 102 5.44 -10.40 -9.46
N GLY A 103 5.61 -9.41 -10.33
CA GLY A 103 4.97 -9.36 -11.65
C GLY A 103 5.98 -9.52 -12.78
N SER A 104 5.63 -10.32 -13.78
CA SER A 104 6.19 -10.20 -15.12
C SER A 104 5.28 -9.28 -15.89
N VAL A 105 5.79 -8.14 -16.36
CA VAL A 105 5.08 -7.31 -17.35
C VAL A 105 4.77 -8.24 -18.53
N ARG A 106 3.48 -8.48 -18.79
CA ARG A 106 3.01 -9.02 -20.06
C ARG A 106 2.34 -7.90 -20.82
#